data_AF-A0A1E4ZGT7-F1
#
_entry.id   AF-A0A1E4ZGT7-F1
#
_cell.length_a   1.000
_cell.length_b   1.000
_cell.length_c   1.000
_cell.angle_alpha   90.00
_cell.angle_beta   90.00
_cell.angle_gamma   90.00
#
_symmetry.space_group_name_H-M   'P 1'
#
loop_
_entity.id
_entity.type
_entity.pdbx_description
1 polymer ?
#
loop_
_entity_poly.entity_id
_entity_poly.type
_entity_poly.pdbx_seq_one_letter_code
_entity_poly.pdbx_strand_id
1 'polypeptide(L)'
;MPGKFIKFRIPEEKHEEYVEKAKEANMSMAEFIKEAVLNNRSIVVAKDTESYTDKKLYLLNKVSTDLFDIKHFIMSSCDSESLPEDTAAVIACHLEDIRKMLKEKFINDRKGERC
;
A
#
# COMPACT_ATOMS: atom_id res chain seq x y z
N MET A 1 -15.45 38.20 -14.19
CA MET A 1 -14.37 37.87 -13.22
C MET A 1 -13.31 37.05 -13.94
N PRO A 2 -12.01 37.31 -13.72
CA PRO A 2 -10.96 36.47 -14.30
C PRO A 2 -11.01 35.07 -13.67
N GLY A 3 -11.24 34.04 -14.48
CA GLY A 3 -11.23 32.63 -14.08
C GLY A 3 -9.92 31.94 -14.45
N LYS A 4 -9.54 30.91 -13.70
CA LYS A 4 -8.40 30.02 -14.03
C LYS A 4 -8.91 28.62 -14.33
N PHE A 5 -8.29 27.93 -15.28
CA PHE A 5 -8.67 26.56 -15.65
C PHE A 5 -8.07 25.54 -14.68
N ILE A 6 -8.89 24.57 -14.27
CA ILE A 6 -8.47 23.35 -13.59
C ILE A 6 -8.70 22.20 -14.57
N LYS A 7 -7.65 21.43 -14.88
CA LYS A 7 -7.70 20.29 -15.81
C LYS A 7 -6.94 19.12 -15.20
N PHE A 8 -7.52 17.93 -15.24
CA PHE A 8 -6.89 16.68 -14.81
C PHE A 8 -7.44 15.53 -15.65
N ARG A 9 -6.68 14.44 -15.72
CA ARG A 9 -7.14 13.20 -16.36
C ARG A 9 -7.83 12.34 -15.32
N ILE A 10 -8.87 11.63 -15.73
CA ILE A 10 -9.54 10.60 -14.94
C ILE A 10 -9.46 9.26 -15.68
N PRO A 11 -9.51 8.13 -14.96
CA PRO A 11 -9.69 6.82 -15.58
C PRO A 11 -10.95 6.79 -16.47
N GLU A 12 -10.89 6.04 -17.56
CA GLU A 12 -11.99 5.94 -18.54
C GLU A 12 -13.29 5.44 -17.91
N GLU A 13 -13.20 4.41 -17.07
CA GLU A 13 -14.33 3.85 -16.32
C GLU A 13 -15.05 4.91 -15.47
N LYS A 14 -14.28 5.82 -14.85
CA LYS A 14 -14.83 6.90 -14.03
C LYS A 14 -15.43 8.01 -14.89
N HIS A 15 -14.91 8.22 -16.09
CA HIS A 15 -15.46 9.18 -17.03
C HIS A 15 -16.91 8.81 -17.39
N GLU A 16 -17.16 7.57 -17.76
CA GLU A 16 -18.51 7.08 -18.09
C GLU A 16 -19.50 7.25 -16.92
N GLU A 17 -19.06 6.90 -15.71
CA GLU A 17 -19.87 7.08 -14.48
C GLU A 17 -20.29 8.54 -14.29
N TYR A 18 -19.39 9.50 -14.50
CA TYR A 18 -19.72 10.92 -14.38
C TYR A 18 -20.59 11.43 -15.54
N VAL A 19 -20.50 10.84 -16.73
CA VAL A 19 -21.34 11.22 -17.88
C VAL A 19 -22.79 10.92 -17.56
N GLU A 20 -23.07 9.73 -17.04
CA GLU A 20 -24.43 9.33 -16.68
C GLU A 20 -24.99 10.19 -15.54
N LYS A 21 -24.20 10.45 -14.49
CA LYS A 21 -24.63 11.34 -13.40
C LYS A 21 -24.90 12.78 -13.86
N ALA A 22 -24.10 13.30 -14.80
CA ALA A 22 -24.32 14.63 -15.36
C ALA A 22 -25.61 14.68 -16.20
N LYS A 23 -25.90 13.62 -16.98
CA LYS A 23 -27.17 13.49 -17.71
C LYS A 23 -28.37 13.44 -16.77
N GLU A 24 -28.31 12.63 -15.71
CA GLU A 24 -29.36 12.56 -14.68
C GLU A 24 -29.62 13.93 -14.01
N ALA A 25 -28.55 14.71 -13.80
CA ALA A 25 -28.63 16.06 -13.24
C ALA A 25 -29.04 17.13 -14.26
N ASN A 26 -29.26 16.79 -15.53
CA ASN A 26 -29.51 17.73 -16.64
C ASN A 26 -28.44 18.84 -16.75
N MET A 27 -27.17 18.48 -16.55
CA MET A 27 -26.04 19.39 -16.58
C MET A 27 -24.97 18.91 -17.56
N SER A 28 -24.13 19.82 -18.05
CA SER A 28 -22.89 19.38 -18.69
C SER A 28 -21.95 18.76 -17.66
N MET A 29 -21.08 17.85 -18.10
CA MET A 29 -20.05 17.24 -17.24
C MET A 29 -19.24 18.29 -16.45
N ALA A 30 -18.85 19.37 -17.13
CA ALA A 30 -18.06 20.42 -16.52
C ALA A 30 -18.84 21.18 -15.45
N GLU A 31 -20.14 21.43 -15.66
CA GLU A 31 -21.01 22.06 -14.67
C GLU A 31 -21.27 21.13 -13.49
N PHE A 32 -21.55 19.86 -13.76
CA PHE A 32 -21.76 18.84 -12.72
C PHE A 32 -20.56 18.73 -11.78
N ILE A 33 -19.35 18.61 -12.33
CA ILE A 33 -18.13 18.53 -11.53
C ILE A 33 -17.85 19.85 -10.79
N LYS A 34 -18.03 21.01 -11.46
CA LYS A 34 -17.86 22.31 -10.80
C LYS A 34 -18.82 22.48 -9.62
N GLU A 35 -20.09 22.15 -9.81
CA GLU A 35 -21.13 22.27 -8.80
C GLU A 35 -20.86 21.34 -7.61
N ALA A 36 -20.43 20.10 -7.88
CA ALA A 36 -20.08 19.14 -6.84
C ALA A 36 -18.87 19.60 -6.02
N VAL A 37 -17.83 20.13 -6.68
CA VAL A 37 -16.58 20.59 -6.04
C VAL A 37 -16.78 21.92 -5.29
N LEU A 38 -17.44 22.91 -5.90
CA LEU A 38 -17.60 24.24 -5.31
C LEU A 38 -18.57 24.25 -4.14
N ASN A 39 -19.63 23.43 -4.18
CA ASN A 39 -20.59 23.33 -3.09
C ASN A 39 -20.23 22.26 -2.05
N ASN A 40 -19.00 21.75 -2.09
CA ASN A 40 -18.46 20.81 -1.11
C ASN A 40 -19.37 19.56 -0.90
N ARG A 41 -20.09 19.14 -1.96
CA ARG A 41 -20.95 17.94 -1.93
C ARG A 41 -20.13 16.64 -1.96
N SER A 42 -18.82 16.74 -2.19
CA SER A 42 -17.86 15.67 -2.03
C SER A 42 -17.29 15.65 -0.62
N ILE A 43 -17.33 14.50 0.05
CA ILE A 43 -16.56 14.26 1.27
C ILE A 43 -15.08 14.20 0.87
N VAL A 44 -14.30 15.20 1.26
CA VAL A 44 -12.84 15.09 1.26
C VAL A 44 -12.50 14.14 2.41
N VAL A 45 -12.37 12.86 2.11
CA VAL A 45 -11.79 11.90 3.05
C VAL A 45 -10.33 12.30 3.18
N ALA A 46 -9.99 12.97 4.28
CA ALA A 46 -8.59 13.13 4.66
C ALA A 46 -7.98 11.73 4.61
N LYS A 47 -6.89 11.55 3.84
CA LYS A 47 -6.09 10.34 4.02
C LYS A 47 -5.73 10.33 5.50
N ASP A 48 -6.13 9.27 6.20
CA ASP A 48 -5.73 9.08 7.59
C ASP A 48 -4.23 9.35 7.65
N THR A 49 -3.84 10.22 8.58
CA THR A 49 -2.41 10.39 8.88
C THR A 49 -1.93 9.01 9.28
N GLU A 50 -1.05 8.40 8.48
CA GLU A 50 -0.60 7.02 8.66
C GLU A 50 -0.46 6.72 10.15
N SER A 51 -1.36 5.88 10.66
CA SER A 51 -1.36 5.54 12.08
C SER A 51 0.02 4.98 12.41
N TYR A 52 0.52 5.19 13.63
CA TYR A 52 1.76 4.54 14.07
C TYR A 52 1.72 3.01 13.82
N THR A 53 0.53 2.41 13.83
CA THR A 53 0.28 1.01 13.46
C THR A 53 0.57 0.71 11.99
N ASP A 54 0.24 1.63 11.07
CA ASP A 54 0.49 1.49 9.62
C ASP A 54 1.99 1.59 9.31
N LYS A 55 2.72 2.46 10.03
CA LYS A 55 4.18 2.56 9.91
C LYS A 55 4.89 1.31 10.42
N LYS A 56 4.45 0.75 11.56
CA LYS A 56 5.00 -0.52 12.08
C LYS A 56 4.75 -1.68 11.11
N LEU A 57 3.55 -1.75 10.51
CA LEU A 57 3.23 -2.75 9.49
C LEU A 57 4.07 -2.58 8.23
N TYR A 58 4.26 -1.35 7.77
CA TYR A 58 5.11 -1.05 6.62
C TYR A 58 6.56 -1.50 6.86
N LEU A 59 7.14 -1.14 8.01
CA LEU A 59 8.50 -1.54 8.38
C LEU A 59 8.64 -3.06 8.51
N LEU A 60 7.64 -3.73 9.11
CA LEU A 60 7.61 -5.19 9.21
C LEU A 60 7.62 -5.85 7.82
N ASN A 61 6.80 -5.34 6.91
CA ASN A 61 6.73 -5.86 5.55
C ASN A 61 8.06 -5.67 4.82
N LYS A 62 8.68 -4.48 4.95
CA LYS A 62 9.98 -4.20 4.35
C LYS A 62 11.07 -5.15 4.86
N VAL A 63 11.21 -5.28 6.19
CA VAL A 63 12.16 -6.21 6.81
C VAL A 63 11.89 -7.66 6.39
N SER A 64 10.61 -8.06 6.30
CA SER A 64 10.23 -9.41 5.88
C SER A 64 10.59 -9.72 4.43
N THR A 65 10.64 -8.71 3.57
CA THR A 65 11.11 -8.82 2.18
C THR A 65 12.62 -8.88 2.15
N ASP A 66 13.31 -7.98 2.84
CA ASP A 66 14.78 -7.95 2.88
C ASP A 66 15.35 -9.29 3.40
N LEU A 67 14.76 -9.88 4.45
CA LEU A 67 15.17 -11.20 4.96
C LEU A 67 14.96 -12.32 3.94
N PHE A 68 13.89 -12.25 3.15
CA PHE A 68 13.59 -13.23 2.11
C PHE A 68 14.59 -13.11 0.94
N ASP A 69 14.94 -11.89 0.56
CA ASP A 69 15.92 -11.63 -0.49
C ASP A 69 17.33 -12.07 -0.05
N ILE A 70 17.72 -11.81 1.21
CA ILE A 70 18.98 -12.30 1.78
C ILE A 70 19.02 -13.83 1.75
N LYS A 71 17.93 -14.50 2.13
CA LYS A 71 17.84 -15.96 2.05
C LYS A 71 18.10 -16.45 0.62
N HIS A 72 17.41 -15.88 -0.36
CA HIS A 72 17.58 -16.24 -1.76
C HIS A 72 18.99 -15.97 -2.26
N PHE A 73 19.59 -14.84 -1.88
CA PHE A 73 20.96 -14.51 -2.21
C PHE A 73 21.95 -15.55 -1.67
N ILE A 74 21.82 -15.91 -0.38
CA ILE A 74 22.67 -16.92 0.26
C ILE A 74 22.52 -18.26 -0.45
N MET A 75 21.29 -18.71 -0.69
CA MET A 75 21.03 -19.98 -1.39
C MET A 75 21.54 -19.97 -2.84
N SER A 76 21.52 -18.82 -3.51
CA SER A 76 22.03 -18.67 -4.89
C SER A 76 23.55 -18.56 -4.97
N SER A 77 24.22 -18.25 -3.86
CA SER A 77 25.68 -18.10 -3.76
C SER A 77 26.32 -19.33 -3.08
N CYS A 78 25.57 -20.43 -2.96
CA CYS A 78 26.05 -21.68 -2.39
C CYS A 78 27.07 -22.34 -3.30
N ASP A 79 28.34 -22.20 -2.95
CA ASP A 79 29.44 -22.86 -3.64
C ASP A 79 30.24 -23.69 -2.62
N SER A 80 30.64 -24.91 -2.99
CA SER A 80 31.27 -25.89 -2.08
C SER A 80 32.58 -25.44 -1.43
N GLU A 81 33.22 -24.39 -1.95
CA GLU A 81 34.48 -23.82 -1.42
C GLU A 81 34.28 -22.61 -0.50
N SER A 82 33.16 -21.88 -0.63
CA SER A 82 32.91 -20.60 0.05
C SER A 82 31.90 -20.76 1.18
N LEU A 83 30.78 -21.44 0.89
CA LEU A 83 29.69 -21.63 1.83
C LEU A 83 29.07 -23.02 1.57
N PRO A 84 29.42 -24.03 2.38
CA PRO A 84 28.86 -25.36 2.24
C PRO A 84 27.33 -25.30 2.25
N GLU A 85 26.69 -26.09 1.39
CA GLU A 85 25.24 -26.11 1.20
C GLU A 85 24.48 -26.32 2.52
N ASP A 86 24.99 -27.20 3.38
CA ASP A 86 24.44 -27.45 4.72
C ASP A 86 24.42 -26.20 5.59
N THR A 87 25.50 -25.41 5.56
CA THR A 87 25.61 -24.16 6.32
C THR A 87 24.65 -23.11 5.77
N ALA A 88 24.54 -23.01 4.45
CA ALA A 88 23.62 -22.08 3.81
C ALA A 88 22.15 -22.41 4.09
N ALA A 89 21.80 -23.70 4.10
CA ALA A 89 20.47 -24.18 4.45
C ALA A 89 20.11 -23.85 5.90
N VAL A 90 21.05 -24.01 6.84
CA VAL A 90 20.85 -23.62 8.25
C VAL A 90 20.60 -22.12 8.38
N ILE A 91 21.39 -21.29 7.69
CA ILE A 91 21.20 -19.83 7.71
C ILE A 91 19.83 -19.45 7.11
N ALA A 92 19.47 -20.07 5.98
CA ALA A 92 18.17 -19.86 5.33
C ALA A 92 16.99 -20.21 6.24
N CYS A 93 17.09 -21.31 6.99
CA CYS A 93 16.10 -21.70 8.00
C CYS A 93 15.98 -20.63 9.09
N HIS A 94 17.10 -20.18 9.67
CA HIS A 94 17.07 -19.15 10.72
C HIS A 94 16.46 -17.82 10.25
N LEU A 95 16.71 -17.41 9.00
CA LEU A 95 16.12 -16.19 8.43
C LEU A 95 14.60 -16.31 8.28
N GLU A 96 14.10 -17.47 7.87
CA GLU A 96 12.66 -17.72 7.78
C GLU A 96 12.01 -17.79 9.17
N ASP A 97 12.68 -18.36 10.16
CA ASP A 97 12.22 -18.40 11.55
C ASP A 97 12.10 -16.98 12.14
N ILE A 98 13.12 -16.13 11.96
CA ILE A 98 13.08 -14.73 12.38
C ILE A 98 11.90 -14.00 11.72
N ARG A 99 11.70 -14.20 10.42
CA ARG A 99 10.58 -13.60 9.67
C ARG A 99 9.23 -14.05 10.23
N LYS A 100 9.08 -15.32 10.59
CA LYS A 100 7.86 -15.87 11.22
C LYS A 100 7.63 -15.27 12.61
N MET A 101 8.66 -15.23 13.46
CA MET A 101 8.58 -14.65 14.80
C MET A 101 8.18 -13.17 14.78
N LEU A 102 8.73 -12.39 13.84
CA LEU A 102 8.39 -10.98 13.68
C LEU A 102 6.91 -10.78 13.32
N LYS A 103 6.37 -11.62 12.42
CA LYS A 103 4.95 -11.59 12.05
C LYS A 103 4.05 -12.00 13.22
N GLU A 104 4.41 -13.07 13.93
CA GLU A 104 3.65 -13.55 15.09
C GLU A 104 3.61 -12.50 16.21
N LYS A 105 4.75 -11.87 16.53
CA LYS A 105 4.81 -10.79 17.51
C LYS A 105 3.88 -9.64 17.11
N PHE A 106 3.91 -9.21 15.85
CA PHE A 106 3.06 -8.12 15.37
C PHE A 106 1.57 -8.45 15.43
N ILE A 107 1.19 -9.69 15.09
CA ILE A 107 -0.20 -10.17 15.21
C ILE A 107 -0.66 -10.17 16.67
N ASN A 108 0.21 -10.58 17.60
CA ASN A 108 -0.08 -10.63 19.03
C ASN A 108 -0.19 -9.23 19.64
N ASP A 109 0.71 -8.31 19.29
CA ASP A 109 0.65 -6.90 19.72
C ASP A 109 -0.70 -6.27 19.28
N ARG A 110 -1.17 -6.55 18.06
CA ARG A 110 -2.46 -6.04 17.52
C ARG A 110 -3.70 -6.69 18.15
N LYS A 111 -3.56 -7.85 18.80
CA LYS A 111 -4.64 -8.47 19.59
C LYS A 111 -4.72 -7.85 20.99
N GLY A 112 -3.58 -7.50 21.59
CA GLY A 112 -3.53 -6.83 22.89
C GLY A 112 -4.06 -5.39 22.87
N GLU A 113 -3.93 -4.68 21.75
CA GLU A 113 -4.47 -3.31 21.56
C GLU A 113 -6.00 -3.25 21.39
N ARG A 114 -6.71 -4.39 21.32
CA ARG A 114 -8.17 -4.48 21.14
C ARG A 114 -8.94 -4.91 22.39
N CYS A 115 -8.31 -4.86 23.57
CA CYS A 115 -8.95 -5.11 24.87
C CYS A 115 -9.12 -3.81 25.67
#